data_AF-A0A950UF26-F1
#
_entry.id   AF-A0A950UF26-F1
#
_cell.length_a   1.000
_cell.length_b   1.000
_cell.length_c   1.000
_cell.angle_alpha   90.00
_cell.angle_beta   90.00
_cell.angle_gamma   90.00
#
_symmetry.space_group_name_H-M   'P 1'
#
loop_
_entity.id
_entity.type
_entity.pdbx_description
1 polymer ?
#
loop_
_entity_poly.entity_id
_entity_poly.type
_entity_poly.pdbx_seq_one_letter_code
_entity_poly.pdbx_strand_id
1 'polypeptide(L)'
;KGSHIVVPRLYEGEHAYLLQNDDRRIVFVIPFEREFSLIGTTELPFTGDLAAVEISREEVAYLCQAVARWFERPPRVTDVVWHYAGVRPLYEDRARSASAVTRDYVFDLDTAAAPALSIFGGKLTTHRRLAEHALARLAPFLPETGPAWTAPSPLPGGEDLPAGGVAAFAAELARDYPELDLATADRLARSYGSEARQILQRPRGQDFGHGFCEAELRWLVEKEWAQTAEDVLWRRTKLGLVMSATEAEQIASCLAPIKRSDAPQAAAASARAGQTAYR
;
A
#
# COMPACT_ATOMS: atom_id res chain seq x y z
N LYS A 1 17.06 7.76 4.34
CA LYS A 1 15.90 7.52 5.22
C LYS A 1 14.91 8.67 5.10
N GLY A 2 13.63 8.34 5.03
CA GLY A 2 12.55 9.31 5.19
C GLY A 2 11.42 8.69 5.99
N SER A 3 10.90 9.49 6.90
CA SER A 3 9.96 9.03 7.93
C SER A 3 8.67 9.83 7.86
N HIS A 4 7.62 9.26 8.43
CA HIS A 4 6.30 9.86 8.56
C HIS A 4 5.76 9.60 9.97
N ILE A 5 4.91 10.51 10.44
CA ILE A 5 4.12 10.34 11.66
C ILE A 5 2.64 10.38 11.31
N VAL A 6 1.85 9.69 12.11
CA VAL A 6 0.40 9.68 12.07
C VAL A 6 -0.12 10.20 13.39
N VAL A 7 -1.05 11.15 13.30
CA VAL A 7 -1.70 11.83 14.43
C VAL A 7 -3.21 11.81 14.21
N PRO A 8 -4.04 12.03 15.25
CA PRO A 8 -5.47 12.28 15.07
C PRO A 8 -5.72 13.39 14.04
N ARG A 9 -6.84 13.28 13.31
CA ARG A 9 -7.20 14.19 12.22
C ARG A 9 -7.07 15.66 12.64
N LEU A 10 -6.31 16.43 11.86
CA LEU A 10 -6.00 17.83 12.19
C LEU A 10 -7.03 18.83 11.67
N TYR A 11 -7.85 18.47 10.68
CA TYR A 11 -8.81 19.37 10.03
C TYR A 11 -9.94 18.61 9.34
N GLU A 12 -11.05 19.30 9.11
CA GLU A 12 -12.17 18.81 8.30
C GLU A 12 -11.85 18.96 6.80
N GLY A 13 -12.23 17.97 5.99
CA GLY A 13 -12.00 17.95 4.54
C GLY A 13 -11.04 16.85 4.08
N GLU A 14 -11.10 16.54 2.79
CA GLU A 14 -10.38 15.43 2.15
C GLU A 14 -9.18 15.89 1.30
N HIS A 15 -8.94 17.20 1.22
CA HIS A 15 -7.76 17.76 0.54
C HIS A 15 -6.50 17.55 1.37
N ALA A 16 -5.34 17.48 0.72
CA ALA A 16 -4.04 17.47 1.39
C ALA A 16 -3.41 18.88 1.37
N TYR A 17 -2.55 19.17 2.34
CA TYR A 17 -1.72 20.37 2.34
C TYR A 17 -0.28 20.05 1.95
N LEU A 18 0.35 20.99 1.22
CA LEU A 18 1.79 21.03 0.97
C LEU A 18 2.34 22.26 1.69
N LEU A 19 3.20 22.02 2.67
CA LEU A 19 3.78 23.03 3.54
C LEU A 19 5.22 23.31 3.10
N GLN A 20 5.56 24.58 2.93
CA GLN A 20 6.94 25.01 2.72
C GLN A 20 7.62 25.17 4.08
N ASN A 21 8.76 24.52 4.25
CA ASN A 21 9.56 24.58 5.49
C ASN A 21 10.79 25.49 5.33
N ASP A 22 11.38 25.93 6.44
CA ASP A 22 12.50 26.89 6.44
C ASP A 22 13.75 26.37 5.73
N ASP A 23 13.95 25.06 5.72
CA ASP A 23 15.05 24.37 5.04
C ASP A 23 14.78 24.18 3.53
N ARG A 24 13.76 24.87 2.98
CA ARG A 24 13.30 24.80 1.60
C ARG A 24 12.75 23.43 1.19
N ARG A 25 12.56 22.50 2.14
CA ARG A 25 11.88 21.24 1.88
C ARG A 25 10.38 21.43 2.02
N ILE A 26 9.64 20.47 1.47
CA ILE A 26 8.19 20.42 1.57
C ILE A 26 7.78 19.30 2.53
N VAL A 27 6.71 19.54 3.29
CA VAL A 27 6.05 18.56 4.15
C VAL A 27 4.59 18.49 3.76
N PHE A 28 4.07 17.29 3.55
CA PHE A 28 2.67 17.04 3.30
C PHE A 28 1.93 16.76 4.61
N VAL A 29 0.67 17.20 4.67
CA VAL A 29 -0.31 16.76 5.66
C VAL A 29 -1.50 16.19 4.91
N ILE A 30 -1.68 14.87 4.96
CA ILE A 30 -2.63 14.13 4.12
C ILE A 30 -3.70 13.51 5.03
N PRO A 31 -5.01 13.67 4.74
CA PRO A 31 -6.04 12.89 5.41
C PRO A 31 -5.76 11.40 5.25
N PHE A 32 -5.74 10.66 6.35
CA PHE A 32 -5.28 9.27 6.35
C PHE A 32 -6.23 8.41 7.18
N GLU A 33 -6.68 7.30 6.60
CA GLU A 33 -7.62 6.36 7.23
C GLU A 33 -8.77 7.03 8.00
N ARG A 34 -9.34 8.10 7.40
CA ARG A 34 -10.49 8.91 7.86
C ARG A 34 -10.24 9.73 9.13
N GLU A 35 -9.78 9.10 10.20
CA GLU A 35 -9.66 9.67 11.54
C GLU A 35 -8.26 10.21 11.84
N PHE A 36 -7.34 10.11 10.88
CA PHE A 36 -5.95 10.48 11.08
C PHE A 36 -5.44 11.48 10.04
N SER A 37 -4.27 12.03 10.31
CA SER A 37 -3.48 12.80 9.37
C SER A 37 -2.08 12.21 9.29
N LEU A 38 -1.65 11.89 8.07
CA LEU A 38 -0.30 11.45 7.77
C LEU A 38 0.57 12.66 7.45
N ILE A 39 1.67 12.82 8.19
CA ILE A 39 2.59 13.94 8.06
C ILE A 39 3.95 13.43 7.62
N GLY A 40 4.49 14.00 6.54
CA GLY A 40 5.83 13.65 6.10
C GLY A 40 6.32 14.42 4.88
N THR A 41 7.60 14.31 4.53
CA THR A 41 8.56 13.35 5.05
C THR A 41 9.89 14.00 5.38
N THR A 42 10.74 13.28 6.11
CA THR A 42 12.14 13.64 6.35
C THR A 42 13.05 13.11 5.23
N GLU A 43 14.26 13.65 5.16
CA GLU A 43 15.31 13.21 4.23
C GLU A 43 16.65 13.25 4.97
N LEU A 44 17.09 12.10 5.46
CA LEU A 44 18.38 11.91 6.12
C LEU A 44 19.20 10.86 5.36
N PRO A 45 20.53 11.02 5.22
CA PRO A 45 21.41 9.93 4.84
C PRO A 45 21.20 8.73 5.77
N PHE A 46 21.38 7.52 5.25
CA PHE A 46 21.24 6.30 6.05
C PHE A 46 22.34 5.32 5.69
N THR A 47 22.98 4.80 6.73
CA THR A 47 23.97 3.73 6.67
C THR A 47 23.62 2.75 7.78
N GLY A 48 23.59 1.45 7.47
CA GLY A 48 23.27 0.42 8.45
C GLY A 48 22.31 -0.62 7.87
N ASP A 49 21.73 -1.42 8.76
CA ASP A 49 20.80 -2.48 8.41
C ASP A 49 19.46 -1.92 7.92
N LEU A 50 19.05 -2.32 6.72
CA LEU A 50 17.79 -1.91 6.12
C LEU A 50 16.56 -2.53 6.82
N ALA A 51 16.75 -3.60 7.60
CA ALA A 51 15.69 -4.20 8.41
C ALA A 51 15.42 -3.41 9.72
N ALA A 52 16.36 -2.56 10.15
CA ALA A 52 16.30 -1.83 11.43
C ALA A 52 16.03 -0.34 11.25
N VAL A 53 15.39 0.07 10.16
CA VAL A 53 15.15 1.48 9.83
C VAL A 53 14.02 2.04 10.70
N GLU A 54 14.36 2.94 11.61
CA GLU A 54 13.39 3.59 12.50
C GLU A 54 13.44 5.11 12.41
N ILE A 55 12.32 5.75 12.74
CA ILE A 55 12.23 7.21 12.90
C ILE A 55 12.94 7.63 14.18
N SER A 56 13.66 8.75 14.14
CA SER A 56 14.29 9.35 15.31
C SER A 56 13.38 10.36 16.01
N ARG A 57 13.67 10.70 17.28
CA ARG A 57 12.92 11.73 18.03
C ARG A 57 13.03 13.09 17.35
N GLU A 58 14.17 13.37 16.76
CA GLU A 58 14.46 14.60 16.02
C GLU A 58 13.59 14.70 14.77
N GLU A 59 13.38 13.60 14.05
CA GLU A 59 12.48 13.55 12.89
C GLU A 59 11.02 13.76 13.29
N VAL A 60 10.56 13.19 14.41
CA VAL A 60 9.21 13.44 14.93
C VAL A 60 9.03 14.92 15.28
N ALA A 61 9.98 15.49 16.03
CA ALA A 61 9.94 16.91 16.40
C ALA A 61 9.97 17.82 15.17
N TYR A 62 10.80 17.51 14.18
CA TYR A 62 10.87 18.23 12.90
C TYR A 62 9.51 18.25 12.18
N LEU A 63 8.81 17.11 12.10
CA LEU A 63 7.52 17.02 11.42
C LEU A 63 6.42 17.78 12.17
N CYS A 64 6.36 17.67 13.50
CA CYS A 64 5.45 18.47 14.33
C CYS A 64 5.70 19.98 14.17
N GLN A 65 6.97 20.40 14.17
CA GLN A 65 7.35 21.80 14.01
C GLN A 65 6.99 22.34 12.63
N ALA A 66 7.18 21.56 11.56
CA ALA A 66 6.80 21.95 10.21
C ALA A 66 5.29 22.25 10.11
N VAL A 67 4.45 21.44 10.77
CA VAL A 67 2.99 21.68 10.83
C VAL A 67 2.64 22.88 11.71
N ALA A 68 3.33 23.06 12.84
CA ALA A 68 3.12 24.18 13.78
C ALA A 68 3.32 25.58 13.19
N ARG A 69 4.04 25.69 12.07
CA ARG A 69 4.22 26.96 11.36
C ARG A 69 2.98 27.42 10.59
N TRP A 70 2.09 26.49 10.24
CA TRP A 70 0.99 26.73 9.32
C TRP A 70 -0.39 26.47 9.93
N PHE A 71 -0.50 25.56 10.91
CA PHE A 71 -1.77 25.17 11.51
C PHE A 71 -2.01 25.93 12.81
N GLU A 72 -3.23 26.42 13.01
CA GLU A 72 -3.66 27.05 14.27
C GLU A 72 -3.61 26.05 15.45
N ARG A 73 -3.91 24.77 15.18
CA ARG A 73 -3.87 23.67 16.14
C ARG A 73 -2.94 22.56 15.65
N PRO A 74 -1.63 22.72 15.82
CA PRO A 74 -0.68 21.72 15.35
C PRO A 74 -0.55 20.54 16.33
N PRO A 75 -0.14 19.36 15.84
CA PRO A 75 0.10 18.21 16.69
C PRO A 75 1.35 18.40 17.55
N ARG A 76 1.32 17.85 18.76
CA ARG A 76 2.47 17.65 19.62
C ARG A 76 3.09 16.28 19.39
N VAL A 77 4.33 16.10 19.83
CA VAL A 77 5.03 14.80 19.80
C VAL A 77 4.23 13.73 20.54
N THR A 78 3.52 14.10 21.61
CA THR A 78 2.64 13.20 22.39
C THR A 78 1.37 12.80 21.66
N ASP A 79 1.00 13.49 20.59
CA ASP A 79 -0.22 13.21 19.81
C ASP A 79 0.06 12.18 18.69
N VAL A 80 1.32 11.74 18.52
CA VAL A 80 1.71 10.74 17.54
C VAL A 80 1.22 9.36 17.99
N VAL A 81 0.35 8.76 17.18
CA VAL A 81 -0.24 7.43 17.44
C VAL A 81 0.44 6.31 16.67
N TRP A 82 1.10 6.64 15.56
CA TRP A 82 1.89 5.69 14.78
C TRP A 82 2.94 6.43 13.95
N HIS A 83 3.98 5.71 13.55
CA HIS A 83 5.03 6.25 12.69
C HIS A 83 5.67 5.13 11.87
N TYR A 84 6.25 5.49 10.74
CA TYR A 84 7.05 4.57 9.95
C TYR A 84 8.19 5.28 9.24
N ALA A 85 9.23 4.52 8.92
CA ALA A 85 10.40 5.00 8.20
C ALA A 85 10.74 4.04 7.05
N GLY A 86 11.37 4.59 6.02
CA GLY A 86 11.87 3.82 4.89
C GLY A 86 13.13 4.43 4.32
N VAL A 87 13.91 3.62 3.61
CA VAL A 87 15.10 4.08 2.89
C VAL A 87 14.79 4.09 1.39
N ARG A 88 15.11 5.21 0.73
CA ARG A 88 14.93 5.37 -0.71
C ARG A 88 16.23 4.89 -1.38
N PRO A 89 16.20 3.86 -2.24
CA PRO A 89 17.37 3.40 -2.97
C PRO A 89 17.62 4.35 -4.15
N LEU A 90 18.26 5.49 -3.88
CA LEU A 90 18.56 6.48 -4.90
C LEU A 90 19.87 6.12 -5.60
N TYR A 91 19.92 6.30 -6.91
CA TYR A 91 21.14 6.09 -7.70
C TYR A 91 22.11 7.24 -7.46
N GLU A 92 23.26 6.96 -6.85
CA GLU A 92 24.22 8.00 -6.49
C GLU A 92 25.00 8.47 -7.74
N ASP A 93 24.48 9.49 -8.42
CA ASP A 93 25.17 10.16 -9.52
C ASP A 93 26.18 11.18 -8.97
N ARG A 94 27.15 10.74 -8.15
CA ARG A 94 28.24 11.55 -7.54
C ARG A 94 27.84 12.97 -7.04
N ALA A 95 26.60 13.19 -6.64
CA ALA A 95 26.04 14.51 -6.33
C ALA A 95 25.98 14.76 -4.81
N ARG A 96 26.47 15.92 -4.38
CA ARG A 96 26.78 16.29 -2.98
C ARG A 96 25.57 16.47 -2.02
N SER A 97 24.34 16.17 -2.43
CA SER A 97 23.14 16.31 -1.57
C SER A 97 22.08 15.25 -1.89
N ALA A 98 21.58 14.56 -0.85
CA ALA A 98 20.53 13.54 -0.95
C ALA A 98 19.21 14.06 -1.55
N SER A 99 18.93 15.36 -1.44
CA SER A 99 17.73 15.98 -2.02
C SER A 99 17.87 16.29 -3.52
N ALA A 100 19.10 16.28 -4.06
CA ALA A 100 19.43 16.64 -5.43
C ALA A 100 19.67 15.42 -6.34
N VAL A 101 19.67 14.20 -5.78
CA VAL A 101 19.82 12.96 -6.55
C VAL A 101 18.61 12.75 -7.45
N THR A 102 18.85 12.37 -8.71
CA THR A 102 17.78 12.07 -9.66
C THR A 102 16.83 11.03 -9.06
N ARG A 103 15.52 11.33 -9.15
CA ARG A 103 14.47 10.43 -8.69
C ARG A 103 13.93 9.56 -9.84
N ASP A 104 14.64 9.52 -10.96
CA ASP A 104 14.36 8.59 -12.07
C ASP A 104 14.94 7.20 -11.77
N TYR A 105 14.61 6.20 -12.58
CA TYR A 105 15.15 4.85 -12.45
C TYR A 105 16.26 4.57 -13.47
N VAL A 106 17.22 3.75 -13.07
CA VAL A 106 18.34 3.29 -13.92
C VAL A 106 18.30 1.77 -14.01
N PHE A 107 18.56 1.25 -15.21
CA PHE A 107 18.68 -0.17 -15.47
C PHE A 107 20.14 -0.53 -15.75
N ASP A 108 20.61 -1.58 -15.10
CA ASP A 108 21.87 -2.25 -15.41
C ASP A 108 21.57 -3.68 -15.87
N LEU A 109 21.97 -4.02 -17.09
CA LEU A 109 21.70 -5.32 -17.69
C LEU A 109 23.02 -6.03 -17.93
N ASP A 110 23.28 -7.06 -17.14
CA ASP A 110 24.42 -7.95 -17.33
C ASP A 110 24.01 -9.16 -18.17
N THR A 111 24.76 -9.41 -19.24
CA THR A 111 24.57 -10.53 -20.17
C THR A 111 25.81 -11.42 -20.27
N ALA A 112 26.77 -11.31 -19.34
CA ALA A 112 27.96 -12.16 -19.32
C ALA A 112 27.63 -13.64 -19.05
N ALA A 113 26.50 -13.90 -18.38
CA ALA A 113 25.94 -15.22 -18.13
C ALA A 113 24.42 -15.22 -18.41
N ALA A 114 23.62 -15.89 -17.57
CA ALA A 114 22.17 -15.74 -17.59
C ALA A 114 21.81 -14.25 -17.41
N PRO A 115 20.96 -13.66 -18.27
CA PRO A 115 20.66 -12.23 -18.22
C PRO A 115 20.14 -11.80 -16.84
N ALA A 116 20.77 -10.76 -16.29
CA ALA A 116 20.41 -10.19 -15.00
C ALA A 116 20.13 -8.69 -15.16
N LEU A 117 18.88 -8.28 -14.91
CA LEU A 117 18.48 -6.88 -14.94
C LEU A 117 18.36 -6.34 -13.51
N SER A 118 19.25 -5.42 -13.14
CA SER A 118 19.20 -4.69 -11.88
C SER A 118 18.48 -3.35 -12.06
N ILE A 119 17.66 -2.99 -11.07
CA ILE A 119 16.82 -1.77 -11.09
C ILE A 119 17.24 -0.88 -9.92
N PHE A 120 17.69 0.34 -10.22
CA PHE A 120 18.05 1.34 -9.22
C PHE A 120 17.04 2.49 -9.26
N GLY A 121 16.52 2.91 -8.10
CA GLY A 121 15.45 3.90 -8.01
C GLY A 121 14.08 3.32 -8.36
N GLY A 122 13.21 4.16 -8.93
CA GLY A 122 11.83 3.79 -9.29
C GLY A 122 10.82 4.25 -8.23
N LYS A 123 9.98 5.23 -8.61
CA LYS A 123 8.86 5.66 -7.77
C LYS A 123 7.69 4.70 -7.92
N LEU A 124 6.89 4.58 -6.85
CA LEU A 124 5.60 3.89 -6.93
C LEU A 124 4.71 4.44 -8.05
N THR A 125 4.70 5.77 -8.25
CA THR A 125 3.97 6.44 -9.34
C THR A 125 4.36 5.95 -10.73
N THR A 126 5.61 5.50 -10.94
CA THR A 126 6.13 5.09 -12.26
C THR A 126 6.27 3.58 -12.41
N HIS A 127 5.88 2.78 -11.40
CA HIS A 127 6.17 1.34 -11.35
C HIS A 127 5.69 0.58 -12.60
N ARG A 128 4.49 0.86 -13.11
CA ARG A 128 3.92 0.18 -14.27
C ARG A 128 4.74 0.41 -15.54
N ARG A 129 5.11 1.67 -15.82
CA ARG A 129 5.96 2.02 -16.98
C ARG A 129 7.37 1.48 -16.83
N LEU A 130 7.91 1.52 -15.61
CA LEU A 130 9.21 0.92 -15.29
C LEU A 130 9.19 -0.58 -15.59
N ALA A 131 8.15 -1.32 -15.18
CA ALA A 131 8.00 -2.74 -15.47
C ALA A 131 7.90 -3.04 -16.98
N GLU A 132 7.15 -2.23 -17.74
CA GLU A 132 7.10 -2.34 -19.21
C GLU A 132 8.48 -2.14 -19.85
N HIS A 133 9.24 -1.13 -19.40
CA HIS A 133 10.60 -0.90 -19.89
C HIS A 133 11.58 -2.01 -19.50
N ALA A 134 11.43 -2.57 -18.29
CA ALA A 134 12.23 -3.70 -17.83
C ALA A 134 12.01 -4.94 -18.72
N LEU A 135 10.75 -5.29 -19.00
CA LEU A 135 10.46 -6.40 -19.91
C LEU A 135 10.92 -6.14 -21.34
N ALA A 136 10.84 -4.90 -21.83
CA ALA A 136 11.38 -4.56 -23.15
C ALA A 136 12.89 -4.80 -23.25
N ARG A 137 13.65 -4.58 -22.17
CA ARG A 137 15.09 -4.89 -22.12
C ARG A 137 15.38 -6.39 -22.03
N LEU A 138 14.49 -7.15 -21.41
CA LEU A 138 14.63 -8.61 -21.29
C LEU A 138 14.09 -9.37 -22.51
N ALA A 139 13.25 -8.74 -23.34
CA ALA A 139 12.61 -9.36 -24.50
C ALA A 139 13.57 -10.11 -25.44
N PRO A 140 14.79 -9.62 -25.76
CA PRO A 140 15.73 -10.36 -26.60
C PRO A 140 16.16 -11.73 -26.04
N PHE A 141 15.99 -11.95 -24.74
CA PHE A 141 16.38 -13.16 -24.02
C PHE A 141 15.18 -14.03 -23.62
N LEU A 142 13.95 -13.58 -23.91
CA LEU A 142 12.71 -14.22 -23.52
C LEU A 142 11.89 -14.54 -24.80
N PRO A 143 12.04 -15.75 -25.36
CA PRO A 143 11.53 -16.09 -26.70
C PRO A 143 10.00 -16.01 -26.85
N GLU A 144 9.25 -15.99 -25.74
CA GLU A 144 7.78 -15.93 -25.72
C GLU A 144 7.24 -14.60 -25.18
N THR A 145 7.97 -13.49 -25.38
CA THR A 145 7.50 -12.18 -24.92
C THR A 145 6.41 -11.61 -25.84
N GLY A 146 5.19 -11.49 -25.30
CA GLY A 146 4.07 -10.79 -25.96
C GLY A 146 4.18 -9.26 -25.91
N PRO A 147 3.27 -8.54 -26.58
CA PRO A 147 3.21 -7.08 -26.52
C PRO A 147 2.85 -6.58 -25.10
N ALA A 148 3.19 -5.32 -24.81
CA ALA A 148 2.80 -4.67 -23.56
C ALA A 148 1.27 -4.58 -23.44
N TRP A 149 0.74 -4.97 -22.28
CA TRP A 149 -0.71 -5.11 -22.05
C TRP A 149 -1.20 -4.45 -20.75
N THR A 150 -0.29 -3.95 -19.90
CA THR A 150 -0.63 -3.56 -18.52
C THR A 150 -1.42 -2.26 -18.41
N ALA A 151 -1.34 -1.36 -19.40
CA ALA A 151 -1.99 -0.05 -19.33
C ALA A 151 -3.54 -0.10 -19.31
N PRO A 152 -4.22 -0.90 -20.15
CA PRO A 152 -5.68 -1.03 -20.11
C PRO A 152 -6.19 -2.02 -19.06
N SER A 153 -5.31 -2.77 -18.40
CA SER A 153 -5.73 -3.85 -17.50
C SER A 153 -6.01 -3.34 -16.09
N PRO A 154 -7.19 -3.63 -15.53
CA PRO A 154 -7.42 -3.45 -14.10
C PRO A 154 -6.48 -4.37 -13.31
N LEU A 155 -6.11 -3.92 -12.10
CA LEU A 155 -5.50 -4.78 -11.10
C LEU A 155 -6.60 -5.56 -10.37
N PRO A 156 -6.29 -6.74 -9.78
CA PRO A 156 -7.24 -7.51 -8.99
C PRO A 156 -7.99 -6.67 -7.95
N GLY A 157 -9.31 -6.84 -7.89
CA GLY A 157 -10.23 -6.05 -7.07
C GLY A 157 -10.68 -4.73 -7.72
N GLY A 158 -9.99 -4.28 -8.77
CA GLY A 158 -10.36 -3.11 -9.56
C GLY A 158 -11.35 -3.40 -10.70
N GLU A 159 -11.62 -4.67 -10.98
CA GLU A 159 -12.57 -5.12 -11.99
C GLU A 159 -14.03 -4.89 -11.56
N ASP A 160 -14.93 -4.77 -12.54
CA ASP A 160 -16.39 -4.82 -12.35
C ASP A 160 -16.96 -3.82 -11.31
N LEU A 161 -16.24 -2.74 -11.04
CA LEU A 161 -16.75 -1.66 -10.21
C LEU A 161 -17.86 -0.88 -10.95
N PRO A 162 -18.91 -0.43 -10.24
CA PRO A 162 -19.96 0.40 -10.83
C PRO A 162 -19.39 1.74 -11.31
N ALA A 163 -20.13 2.47 -12.15
CA ALA A 163 -19.67 3.73 -12.76
C ALA A 163 -19.26 4.81 -11.73
N GLY A 164 -19.80 4.77 -10.50
CA GLY A 164 -19.38 5.65 -9.39
C GLY A 164 -18.16 5.15 -8.60
N GLY A 165 -17.44 4.14 -9.12
CA GLY A 165 -16.25 3.57 -8.54
C GLY A 165 -16.46 2.96 -7.15
N VAL A 166 -15.42 3.02 -6.33
CA VAL A 166 -15.38 2.44 -4.98
C VAL A 166 -16.48 3.00 -4.08
N ALA A 167 -16.82 4.29 -4.19
CA ALA A 167 -17.86 4.91 -3.37
C ALA A 167 -19.26 4.37 -3.69
N ALA A 168 -19.58 4.21 -4.99
CA ALA A 168 -20.83 3.57 -5.38
C ALA A 168 -20.84 2.10 -4.95
N PHE A 169 -19.72 1.39 -5.12
CA PHE A 169 -19.61 -0.01 -4.70
C PHE A 169 -19.82 -0.21 -3.20
N ALA A 170 -19.25 0.67 -2.36
CA ALA A 170 -19.49 0.67 -0.91
C ALA A 170 -20.99 0.80 -0.58
N ALA A 171 -21.71 1.66 -1.29
CA ALA A 171 -23.16 1.81 -1.14
C ALA A 171 -23.93 0.56 -1.61
N GLU A 172 -23.46 -0.14 -2.64
CA GLU A 172 -24.02 -1.43 -3.02
C GLU A 172 -23.80 -2.49 -1.94
N LEU A 173 -22.59 -2.59 -1.38
CA LEU A 173 -22.30 -3.54 -0.29
C LEU A 173 -23.19 -3.28 0.92
N ALA A 174 -23.34 -2.03 1.35
CA ALA A 174 -24.21 -1.68 2.47
C ALA A 174 -25.70 -2.01 2.22
N ARG A 175 -26.15 -1.94 0.97
CA ARG A 175 -27.51 -2.30 0.57
C ARG A 175 -27.71 -3.82 0.51
N ASP A 176 -26.72 -4.55 -0.01
CA ASP A 176 -26.81 -5.98 -0.25
C ASP A 176 -26.55 -6.80 1.03
N TYR A 177 -25.79 -6.24 1.99
CA TYR A 177 -25.43 -6.86 3.27
C TYR A 177 -25.84 -5.93 4.44
N PRO A 178 -27.13 -5.87 4.79
CA PRO A 178 -27.68 -4.91 5.77
C PRO A 178 -27.14 -5.11 7.20
N GLU A 179 -26.48 -6.23 7.49
CA GLU A 179 -25.78 -6.50 8.75
C GLU A 179 -24.43 -5.76 8.87
N LEU A 180 -23.90 -5.21 7.77
CA LEU A 180 -22.69 -4.40 7.79
C LEU A 180 -23.03 -2.96 8.15
N ASP A 181 -22.29 -2.39 9.10
CA ASP A 181 -22.29 -0.94 9.25
C ASP A 181 -21.64 -0.26 8.03
N LEU A 182 -21.99 1.01 7.83
CA LEU A 182 -21.52 1.79 6.68
C LEU A 182 -20.00 1.97 6.66
N ALA A 183 -19.35 1.98 7.83
CA ALA A 183 -17.90 2.14 7.94
C ALA A 183 -17.18 0.87 7.45
N THR A 184 -17.71 -0.30 7.77
CA THR A 184 -17.21 -1.61 7.37
C THR A 184 -17.42 -1.83 5.88
N ALA A 185 -18.62 -1.53 5.36
CA ALA A 185 -18.89 -1.64 3.92
C ALA A 185 -17.93 -0.78 3.09
N ASP A 186 -17.68 0.46 3.52
CA ASP A 186 -16.70 1.33 2.88
C ASP A 186 -15.25 0.83 3.02
N ARG A 187 -14.85 0.36 4.20
CA ARG A 187 -13.50 -0.17 4.44
C ARG A 187 -13.22 -1.37 3.53
N LEU A 188 -14.16 -2.31 3.45
CA LEU A 188 -14.05 -3.48 2.58
C LEU A 188 -13.99 -3.07 1.11
N ALA A 189 -14.83 -2.14 0.67
CA ALA A 189 -14.80 -1.62 -0.70
C ALA A 189 -13.45 -0.95 -1.04
N ARG A 190 -12.89 -0.14 -0.14
CA ARG A 190 -11.58 0.51 -0.35
C ARG A 190 -10.39 -0.45 -0.31
N SER A 191 -10.49 -1.53 0.46
CA SER A 191 -9.38 -2.47 0.66
C SER A 191 -9.36 -3.58 -0.38
N TYR A 192 -10.52 -4.10 -0.76
CA TYR A 192 -10.66 -5.31 -1.59
C TYR A 192 -11.37 -5.07 -2.92
N GLY A 193 -12.01 -3.90 -3.10
CA GLY A 193 -12.82 -3.63 -4.28
C GLY A 193 -13.82 -4.75 -4.56
N SER A 194 -13.93 -5.18 -5.82
CA SER A 194 -14.89 -6.22 -6.22
C SER A 194 -14.70 -7.58 -5.53
N GLU A 195 -13.52 -7.87 -4.98
CA GLU A 195 -13.25 -9.10 -4.23
C GLU A 195 -13.94 -9.12 -2.85
N ALA A 196 -14.38 -7.97 -2.33
CA ALA A 196 -15.08 -7.86 -1.04
C ALA A 196 -16.31 -8.79 -0.95
N ARG A 197 -17.03 -9.00 -2.06
CA ARG A 197 -18.21 -9.89 -2.09
C ARG A 197 -17.82 -11.35 -1.80
N GLN A 198 -16.64 -11.78 -2.25
CA GLN A 198 -16.16 -13.14 -1.99
C GLN A 198 -15.82 -13.36 -0.52
N ILE A 199 -15.38 -12.32 0.18
CA ILE A 199 -15.17 -12.35 1.63
C ILE A 199 -16.53 -12.46 2.34
N LEU A 200 -17.48 -11.60 1.97
CA LEU A 200 -18.80 -11.49 2.61
C LEU A 200 -19.70 -12.71 2.37
N GLN A 201 -19.45 -13.50 1.34
CA GLN A 201 -20.16 -14.76 1.10
C GLN A 201 -19.70 -15.90 2.02
N ARG A 202 -18.58 -15.75 2.74
CA ARG A 202 -18.07 -16.75 3.67
C ARG A 202 -18.75 -16.62 5.04
N PRO A 203 -18.84 -17.71 5.82
CA PRO A 203 -19.25 -17.60 7.22
C PRO A 203 -18.33 -16.65 7.98
N ARG A 204 -18.91 -15.62 8.62
CA ARG A 204 -18.18 -14.54 9.32
C ARG A 204 -17.14 -15.04 10.32
N GLY A 205 -17.48 -16.09 11.06
CA GLY A 205 -16.64 -16.67 12.13
C GLY A 205 -16.46 -15.72 13.31
N GLN A 206 -15.31 -15.79 13.98
CA GLN A 206 -14.98 -14.91 15.10
C GLN A 206 -14.98 -13.42 14.68
N ASP A 207 -15.52 -12.56 15.53
CA ASP A 207 -15.41 -11.10 15.41
C ASP A 207 -14.21 -10.60 16.23
N PHE A 208 -13.34 -9.81 15.60
CA PHE A 208 -12.15 -9.22 16.23
C PHE A 208 -12.31 -7.72 16.51
N GLY A 209 -13.48 -7.14 16.23
CA GLY A 209 -13.73 -5.70 16.37
C GLY A 209 -13.46 -4.91 15.09
N HIS A 210 -13.91 -3.65 15.07
CA HIS A 210 -13.71 -2.70 13.96
C HIS A 210 -14.17 -3.22 12.58
N GLY A 211 -15.19 -4.08 12.56
CA GLY A 211 -15.70 -4.70 11.34
C GLY A 211 -14.76 -5.74 10.72
N PHE A 212 -13.75 -6.22 11.46
CA PHE A 212 -12.82 -7.27 11.03
C PHE A 212 -13.21 -8.61 11.64
N CYS A 213 -13.28 -9.64 10.81
CA CYS A 213 -13.74 -10.97 11.22
C CYS A 213 -12.87 -12.08 10.65
N GLU A 214 -13.08 -13.30 11.13
CA GLU A 214 -12.35 -14.49 10.71
C GLU A 214 -12.46 -14.78 9.21
N ALA A 215 -13.61 -14.48 8.58
CA ALA A 215 -13.76 -14.60 7.12
C ALA A 215 -12.73 -13.75 6.35
N GLU A 216 -12.52 -12.51 6.80
CA GLU A 216 -11.54 -11.59 6.22
C GLU A 216 -10.11 -12.04 6.53
N LEU A 217 -9.83 -12.47 7.76
CA LEU A 217 -8.54 -13.02 8.14
C LEU A 217 -8.15 -14.23 7.26
N ARG A 218 -9.09 -15.15 7.03
CA ARG A 218 -8.87 -16.32 6.15
C ARG A 218 -8.60 -15.90 4.72
N TRP A 219 -9.33 -14.91 4.20
CA TRP A 219 -9.06 -14.35 2.88
C TRP A 219 -7.62 -13.81 2.78
N LEU A 220 -7.19 -13.02 3.76
CA LEU A 220 -5.84 -12.44 3.79
C LEU A 220 -4.74 -13.52 3.80
N VAL A 221 -4.95 -14.63 4.51
CA VAL A 221 -3.99 -15.75 4.54
C VAL A 221 -4.00 -16.53 3.22
N GLU A 222 -5.18 -16.88 2.72
CA GLU A 222 -5.35 -17.74 1.54
C GLU A 222 -5.01 -17.04 0.22
N LYS A 223 -5.37 -15.76 0.10
CA LYS A 223 -5.32 -14.99 -1.16
C LYS A 223 -4.26 -13.90 -1.16
N GLU A 224 -3.91 -13.34 -0.01
CA GLU A 224 -3.02 -12.18 0.09
C GLU A 224 -1.71 -12.44 0.85
N TRP A 225 -1.38 -13.71 1.10
CA TRP A 225 -0.10 -14.13 1.71
C TRP A 225 0.17 -13.51 3.10
N ALA A 226 -0.85 -13.16 3.88
CA ALA A 226 -0.64 -12.76 5.27
C ALA A 226 -0.13 -13.97 6.08
N GLN A 227 1.00 -13.80 6.76
CA GLN A 227 1.63 -14.85 7.58
C GLN A 227 1.78 -14.44 9.05
N THR A 228 1.65 -13.16 9.33
CA THR A 228 1.78 -12.59 10.67
C THR A 228 0.64 -11.62 10.95
N ALA A 229 0.37 -11.34 12.23
CA ALA A 229 -0.54 -10.26 12.61
C ALA A 229 -0.07 -8.90 12.09
N GLU A 230 1.25 -8.69 11.92
CA GLU A 230 1.80 -7.48 11.32
C GLU A 230 1.40 -7.32 9.85
N ASP A 231 1.42 -8.41 9.07
CA ASP A 231 0.95 -8.40 7.68
C ASP A 231 -0.50 -7.96 7.61
N VAL A 232 -1.34 -8.47 8.51
CA VAL A 232 -2.77 -8.12 8.60
C VAL A 232 -2.93 -6.66 9.00
N LEU A 233 -2.38 -6.26 10.16
CA LEU A 233 -2.68 -4.99 10.81
C LEU A 233 -2.04 -3.76 10.14
N TRP A 234 -0.87 -3.94 9.52
CA TRP A 234 -0.06 -2.82 9.04
C TRP A 234 0.22 -2.85 7.54
N ARG A 235 0.09 -3.99 6.86
CA ARG A 235 0.34 -4.08 5.41
C ARG A 235 -0.97 -4.19 4.62
N ARG A 236 -1.73 -5.27 4.84
CA ARG A 236 -2.98 -5.56 4.12
C ARG A 236 -4.11 -4.65 4.56
N THR A 237 -4.18 -4.36 5.85
CA THR A 237 -5.09 -3.38 6.41
C THR A 237 -4.30 -2.22 7.03
N LYS A 238 -5.01 -1.34 7.75
CA LYS A 238 -4.45 -0.36 8.69
C LYS A 238 -5.18 -0.42 10.04
N LEU A 239 -5.76 -1.58 10.36
CA LEU A 239 -6.52 -1.77 11.60
C LEU A 239 -5.64 -1.67 12.85
N GLY A 240 -4.32 -1.81 12.73
CA GLY A 240 -3.39 -1.54 13.81
C GLY A 240 -3.45 -0.10 14.36
N LEU A 241 -4.03 0.85 13.62
CA LEU A 241 -4.27 2.22 14.10
C LEU A 241 -5.37 2.33 15.16
N VAL A 242 -6.32 1.39 15.18
CA VAL A 242 -7.53 1.46 16.01
C VAL A 242 -7.68 0.28 16.95
N MET A 243 -7.11 -0.88 16.59
CA MET A 243 -7.16 -2.10 17.41
C MET A 243 -6.21 -2.02 18.60
N SER A 244 -6.67 -2.58 19.72
CA SER A 244 -5.89 -2.79 20.93
C SER A 244 -4.87 -3.93 20.79
N ALA A 245 -3.91 -3.99 21.72
CA ALA A 245 -2.95 -5.09 21.81
C ALA A 245 -3.65 -6.46 22.00
N THR A 246 -4.74 -6.50 22.77
CA THR A 246 -5.51 -7.73 22.98
C THR A 246 -6.18 -8.23 21.70
N GLU A 247 -6.76 -7.33 20.89
CA GLU A 247 -7.35 -7.71 19.59
C GLU A 247 -6.25 -8.19 18.61
N ALA A 248 -5.08 -7.54 18.63
CA ALA A 248 -3.93 -7.97 17.83
C ALA A 248 -3.45 -9.39 18.23
N GLU A 249 -3.40 -9.70 19.54
CA GLU A 249 -3.06 -11.03 20.03
C GLU A 249 -4.10 -12.09 19.65
N GLN A 250 -5.39 -11.74 19.64
CA GLN A 250 -6.46 -12.62 19.16
C GLN A 250 -6.29 -12.95 17.68
N ILE A 251 -5.96 -11.95 16.85
CA ILE A 251 -5.66 -12.16 15.43
C ILE A 251 -4.46 -13.08 15.26
N ALA A 252 -3.37 -12.83 15.99
CA ALA A 252 -2.17 -13.68 15.94
C ALA A 252 -2.49 -15.15 16.31
N SER A 253 -3.30 -15.35 17.35
CA SER A 253 -3.72 -16.67 17.83
C SER A 253 -4.60 -17.40 16.82
N CYS A 254 -5.51 -16.68 16.15
CA CYS A 254 -6.39 -17.25 15.12
C CYS A 254 -5.64 -17.52 13.81
N LEU A 255 -4.62 -16.73 13.48
CA LEU A 255 -3.80 -16.91 12.27
C LEU A 255 -2.98 -18.21 12.34
N ALA A 256 -2.39 -18.54 13.50
CA ALA A 256 -1.51 -19.70 13.68
C ALA A 256 -2.04 -21.06 13.13
N PRO A 257 -3.31 -21.44 13.33
CA PRO A 257 -3.85 -22.68 12.78
C PRO A 257 -4.28 -22.61 11.30
N ILE A 258 -4.40 -21.43 10.69
CA ILE A 258 -4.86 -21.29 9.30
C ILE A 258 -3.68 -21.64 8.38
N LYS A 259 -3.68 -22.89 7.89
CA LYS A 259 -2.73 -23.30 6.85
C LYS A 259 -3.19 -22.78 5.50
N ARG A 260 -2.28 -22.18 4.74
CA ARG A 260 -2.45 -22.02 3.30
C ARG A 260 -2.59 -23.41 2.69
N SER A 261 -3.65 -23.67 1.93
CA SER A 261 -3.66 -24.83 1.05
C SER A 261 -2.70 -24.55 -0.09
N ASP A 262 -1.74 -25.43 -0.33
CA ASP A 262 -0.84 -25.38 -1.50
C ASP A 262 -1.60 -25.73 -2.79
N ALA A 263 -2.76 -25.10 -3.01
CA ALA A 263 -3.45 -25.19 -4.28
C ALA A 263 -2.72 -24.24 -5.26
N PRO A 264 -2.22 -24.72 -6.41
CA PRO A 264 -1.64 -23.85 -7.41
C PRO A 264 -2.69 -22.81 -7.84
N GLN A 265 -2.32 -21.54 -7.77
CA GLN A 265 -3.08 -20.46 -8.40
C GLN A 265 -3.15 -20.80 -9.89
N ALA A 266 -4.31 -21.28 -10.35
CA ALA A 266 -4.56 -21.45 -11.76
C ALA A 266 -4.34 -20.08 -12.42
N ALA A 267 -3.38 -20.02 -13.34
CA ALA A 267 -3.12 -18.85 -14.15
C ALA A 267 -4.43 -18.40 -14.81
N ALA A 268 -4.97 -17.28 -14.35
CA ALA A 268 -6.08 -16.61 -15.02
C ALA A 268 -5.54 -15.93 -16.29
N ALA A 269 -5.35 -16.73 -17.33
CA ALA A 269 -5.25 -16.27 -18.72
C ALA A 269 -5.74 -17.42 -19.63
N SER A 270 -6.99 -17.84 -19.44
CA SER A 270 -7.68 -18.62 -20.46
C SER A 270 -7.99 -17.67 -21.62
N ALA A 271 -7.23 -17.82 -22.70
CA ALA A 271 -7.55 -17.32 -24.01
C ALA A 271 -9.00 -17.73 -24.35
N ARG A 272 -9.90 -16.75 -24.44
CA ARG A 272 -11.18 -16.98 -25.13
C ARG A 272 -10.89 -17.11 -26.61
N ALA A 273 -10.78 -18.36 -27.05
CA ALA A 273 -11.00 -18.74 -28.43
C ALA A 273 -12.43 -18.34 -28.82
N GLY A 274 -12.54 -17.26 -29.61
CA GLY A 274 -13.71 -16.97 -30.42
C GLY A 274 -13.44 -17.46 -31.83
N GLN A 275 -13.88 -18.68 -32.13
CA GLN A 275 -14.07 -19.16 -33.48
C GLN A 275 -14.97 -18.17 -34.24
N THR A 276 -14.52 -17.71 -35.41
CA THR A 276 -15.44 -17.39 -36.50
C THR A 276 -14.82 -17.92 -37.78
N ALA A 277 -15.24 -19.12 -38.16
CA ALA A 277 -15.09 -19.62 -39.51
C ALA A 277 -16.09 -18.88 -40.41
N TYR A 278 -15.67 -18.39 -41.57
CA TYR A 278 -16.35 -18.57 -42.86
C TYR A 278 -15.51 -17.96 -44.00
N ARG A 279 -15.10 -18.86 -44.92
CA ARG A 279 -14.52 -18.69 -46.26
C ARG A 279 -13.08 -18.20 -46.39
#